data_AF-F0RXJ6-F1
#
_entry.id   AF-F0RXJ6-F1
#
_cell.length_a   1.000
_cell.length_b   1.000
_cell.length_c   1.000
_cell.angle_alpha   90.00
_cell.angle_beta   90.00
_cell.angle_gamma   90.00
#
_symmetry.space_group_name_H-M   'P 1'
#
loop_
_entity.id
_entity.type
_entity.pdbx_description
1 polymer ?
#
loop_
_entity_poly.entity_id
_entity_poly.type
_entity_poly.pdbx_seq_one_letter_code
_entity_poly.pdbx_strand_id
1 'polypeptide(L)'
;MIEAKSEYQNLQELYGEDQMPMKAVLDEIVKAPQLKPLTPREIQQILEKIVDFHGKAYDWKPEVDLKAMLSKVDRSGYLLRSKIRTAIEYLDQLYLYHSIGNSTVRTLEEEKYEEDSVDNTPTFEELFEES
;
A
#
# COMPACT_ATOMS: atom_id res chain seq x y z
N MET A 1 0.24 7.79 15.22
CA MET A 1 0.40 8.12 16.67
C MET A 1 -0.91 8.50 17.34
N ILE A 2 -1.91 9.02 16.61
CA ILE A 2 -3.21 9.43 17.17
C ILE A 2 -4.16 8.23 17.38
N GLU A 3 -4.17 7.25 16.46
CA GLU A 3 -5.06 6.07 16.52
C GLU A 3 -4.81 5.18 17.75
N ALA A 4 -3.56 4.80 18.01
CA ALA A 4 -3.21 3.95 19.15
C ALA A 4 -3.58 4.57 20.53
N LYS A 5 -3.59 5.90 20.63
CA LYS A 5 -3.96 6.60 21.87
C LYS A 5 -5.48 6.61 22.06
N SER A 6 -6.23 6.71 20.97
CA SER A 6 -7.69 6.66 20.95
C SER A 6 -8.21 5.28 21.35
N GLU A 7 -7.58 4.22 20.84
CA GLU A 7 -7.95 2.82 21.17
C GLU A 7 -7.74 2.51 22.66
N TYR A 8 -6.66 3.03 23.25
CA TYR A 8 -6.35 2.82 24.68
C TYR A 8 -7.36 3.51 25.61
N GLN A 9 -7.91 4.66 25.21
CA GLN A 9 -8.92 5.38 25.99
C GLN A 9 -10.29 4.70 25.92
N ASN A 10 -10.68 4.18 24.75
CA ASN A 10 -11.95 3.45 24.58
C ASN A 10 -12.02 2.17 25.42
N LEU A 11 -10.88 1.52 25.68
CA LEU A 11 -10.83 0.31 26.48
C LEU A 11 -11.13 0.50 27.96
N GLN A 12 -10.85 1.70 28.50
CA GLN A 12 -11.21 2.03 29.88
C GLN A 12 -12.72 2.19 30.06
N GLU A 13 -13.45 2.59 29.01
CA GLU A 13 -14.91 2.75 29.04
C GLU A 13 -15.67 1.43 28.81
N LEU A 14 -15.10 0.48 28.05
CA LEU A 14 -15.83 -0.72 27.59
C LEU A 14 -15.67 -1.97 28.47
N TYR A 15 -14.59 -2.11 29.24
CA TYR A 15 -14.34 -3.32 30.04
C TYR A 15 -13.95 -2.92 31.47
N GLY A 16 -14.62 -3.50 32.49
CA GLY A 16 -14.30 -3.30 33.91
C GLY A 16 -12.96 -3.93 34.36
N GLU A 17 -12.84 -4.35 35.63
CA GLU A 17 -11.57 -4.79 36.27
C GLU A 17 -10.79 -5.93 35.56
N ASP A 18 -11.39 -6.65 34.60
CA ASP A 18 -10.76 -7.73 33.83
C ASP A 18 -9.98 -7.27 32.57
N GLN A 19 -9.47 -6.03 32.55
CA GLN A 19 -8.65 -5.48 31.45
C GLN A 19 -7.26 -6.10 31.30
N MET A 20 -6.78 -6.90 32.27
CA MET A 20 -5.37 -7.32 32.33
C MET A 20 -4.84 -8.00 31.05
N PRO A 21 -5.54 -8.96 30.42
CA PRO A 21 -5.03 -9.61 29.22
C PRO A 21 -4.94 -8.65 28.04
N MET A 22 -5.95 -7.80 27.86
CA MET A 22 -6.06 -6.90 26.70
C MET A 22 -5.07 -5.74 26.79
N LYS A 23 -4.89 -5.18 27.99
CA LYS A 23 -3.90 -4.14 28.25
C LYS A 23 -2.47 -4.66 28.06
N ALA A 24 -2.19 -5.89 28.50
CA ALA A 24 -0.88 -6.52 28.29
C ALA A 24 -0.57 -6.69 26.79
N VAL A 25 -1.54 -7.14 26.00
CA VAL A 25 -1.37 -7.29 24.54
C VAL A 25 -1.12 -5.94 23.86
N LEU A 26 -1.86 -4.89 24.22
CA LEU A 26 -1.65 -3.56 23.65
C LEU A 26 -0.32 -2.94 24.06
N ASP A 27 0.09 -3.13 25.31
CA ASP A 27 1.40 -2.69 25.78
C ASP A 27 2.52 -3.37 24.98
N GLU A 28 2.38 -4.65 24.64
CA GLU A 28 3.33 -5.36 23.77
C GLU A 28 3.31 -4.83 22.32
N ILE A 29 2.14 -4.53 21.76
CA ILE A 29 2.03 -3.92 20.41
C ILE A 29 2.70 -2.55 20.37
N VAL A 30 2.50 -1.71 21.40
CA VAL A 30 3.10 -0.37 21.48
C VAL A 30 4.61 -0.44 21.65
N LYS A 31 5.12 -1.43 22.41
CA LYS A 31 6.56 -1.64 22.62
C LYS A 31 7.24 -2.36 21.45
N ALA A 32 6.49 -3.01 20.58
CA ALA A 32 7.04 -3.73 19.44
C ALA A 32 7.90 -2.81 18.56
N PRO A 33 9.09 -3.25 18.12
CA PRO A 33 9.92 -2.47 17.21
C PRO A 33 9.17 -2.13 15.93
N GLN A 34 8.93 -0.84 15.73
CA GLN A 34 8.26 -0.38 14.52
C GLN A 34 9.23 -0.43 13.33
N LEU A 35 8.73 -0.86 12.18
CA LEU A 35 9.49 -0.80 10.94
C LEU A 35 9.81 0.66 10.62
N LYS A 36 11.09 0.92 10.40
CA LYS A 36 11.53 2.26 9.98
C LYS A 36 11.08 2.51 8.54
N PRO A 37 10.69 3.74 8.20
CA PRO A 37 10.50 4.12 6.80
C PRO A 37 11.77 3.84 6.00
N LEU A 38 11.60 3.43 4.75
CA LEU A 38 12.73 3.23 3.84
C LEU A 38 13.43 4.56 3.57
N THR A 39 14.75 4.51 3.56
CA THR A 39 15.60 5.61 3.14
C THR A 39 15.56 5.76 1.61
N PRO A 40 15.84 6.97 1.07
CA PRO A 40 15.97 7.16 -0.38
C PRO A 40 16.98 6.21 -1.04
N ARG A 41 18.05 5.87 -0.31
CA ARG A 41 19.07 4.91 -0.76
C ARG A 41 18.52 3.48 -0.87
N GLU A 42 17.74 3.04 0.10
CA GLU A 42 17.10 1.72 0.03
C GLU A 42 16.09 1.65 -1.11
N ILE A 43 15.33 2.73 -1.35
CA ILE A 43 14.42 2.82 -2.50
C ILE A 43 15.20 2.69 -3.81
N GLN A 44 16.31 3.42 -3.96
CA GLN A 44 17.17 3.32 -5.14
C GLN A 44 17.67 1.88 -5.36
N GLN A 45 18.16 1.22 -4.30
CA GLN A 45 18.64 -0.16 -4.38
C GLN A 45 17.53 -1.15 -4.76
N ILE A 46 16.30 -0.92 -4.30
CA ILE A 46 15.14 -1.71 -4.71
C ILE A 46 14.87 -1.52 -6.21
N LEU A 47 14.91 -0.29 -6.71
CA LEU A 47 14.70 -0.02 -8.13
C LEU A 47 15.78 -0.65 -9.01
N GLU A 48 17.05 -0.57 -8.62
CA GLU A 48 18.17 -1.23 -9.30
C GLU A 48 17.92 -2.75 -9.42
N LYS A 49 17.51 -3.39 -8.32
CA LYS A 49 17.15 -4.81 -8.34
C LYS A 49 15.97 -5.13 -9.25
N ILE A 50 14.96 -4.26 -9.29
CA ILE A 50 13.80 -4.44 -10.18
C ILE A 50 14.24 -4.40 -11.64
N VAL A 51 15.10 -3.43 -12.01
CA VAL A 51 15.68 -3.35 -13.37
C VAL A 51 16.42 -4.63 -13.72
N ASP A 52 17.27 -5.13 -12.81
CA ASP A 52 18.03 -6.36 -13.01
C ASP A 52 17.12 -7.59 -13.18
N PHE A 53 16.08 -7.72 -12.34
CA PHE A 53 15.15 -8.85 -12.42
C PHE A 53 14.32 -8.81 -13.69
N HIS A 54 13.83 -7.63 -14.08
CA HIS A 54 13.04 -7.44 -15.28
C HIS A 54 13.87 -7.77 -16.53
N GLY A 55 15.09 -7.23 -16.62
CA GLY A 55 16.02 -7.56 -17.70
C GLY A 55 16.29 -9.06 -17.82
N LYS A 56 16.55 -9.75 -16.68
CA LYS A 56 16.73 -11.21 -16.68
C LYS A 56 15.48 -11.98 -17.11
N ALA A 57 14.30 -11.53 -16.74
CA ALA A 57 13.05 -12.21 -17.07
C ALA A 57 12.77 -12.22 -18.58
N TYR A 58 13.21 -11.19 -19.30
CA TYR A 58 12.99 -11.02 -20.74
C TYR A 58 14.25 -11.21 -21.59
N ASP A 59 15.37 -11.69 -21.00
CA ASP A 59 16.69 -11.73 -21.64
C ASP A 59 17.06 -10.41 -22.33
N TRP A 60 16.72 -9.32 -21.65
CA TRP A 60 16.85 -7.95 -22.14
C TRP A 60 17.83 -7.18 -21.27
N LYS A 61 18.58 -6.27 -21.90
CA LYS A 61 19.47 -5.34 -21.19
C LYS A 61 18.85 -3.94 -21.19
N PRO A 62 18.07 -3.58 -20.15
CA PRO A 62 17.45 -2.27 -20.04
C PRO A 62 18.48 -1.13 -20.03
N GLU A 63 18.37 -0.19 -20.95
CA GLU A 63 19.07 1.09 -20.90
C GLU A 63 18.21 2.11 -20.14
N VAL A 64 18.33 2.10 -18.82
CA VAL A 64 17.48 2.90 -17.92
C VAL A 64 18.30 4.01 -17.26
N ASP A 65 17.83 5.25 -17.40
CA ASP A 65 18.26 6.34 -16.52
C ASP A 65 17.56 6.20 -15.16
N LEU A 66 18.26 5.62 -14.18
CA LEU A 66 17.77 5.40 -12.83
C LEU A 66 17.29 6.70 -12.15
N LYS A 67 17.89 7.85 -12.47
CA LYS A 67 17.48 9.15 -11.88
C LYS A 67 16.14 9.59 -12.45
N ALA A 68 15.95 9.44 -13.76
CA ALA A 68 14.66 9.71 -14.41
C ALA A 68 13.57 8.76 -13.91
N MET A 69 13.89 7.47 -13.75
CA MET A 69 12.98 6.45 -13.22
C MET A 69 12.57 6.76 -11.77
N LEU A 70 13.53 7.05 -10.88
CA LEU A 70 13.28 7.44 -9.49
C LEU A 70 12.34 8.65 -9.42
N SER A 71 12.54 9.65 -10.28
CA SER A 71 11.68 10.85 -10.32
C SER A 71 10.23 10.56 -10.71
N LYS A 72 9.98 9.53 -11.54
CA LYS A 72 8.62 9.08 -11.88
C LYS A 72 8.01 8.25 -10.76
N VAL A 73 8.80 7.34 -10.20
CA VAL A 73 8.41 6.49 -9.06
C VAL A 73 8.10 7.32 -7.80
N ASP A 74 8.79 8.44 -7.60
CA ASP A 74 8.52 9.31 -6.46
C ASP A 74 7.21 10.08 -6.56
N ARG A 75 6.66 10.23 -7.76
CA ARG A 75 5.38 10.88 -8.01
C ARG A 75 4.18 9.95 -7.92
N SER A 76 4.38 8.62 -7.87
CA SER A 76 3.28 7.64 -7.86
C SER A 76 2.73 7.28 -6.47
N GLY A 77 3.13 8.02 -5.43
CA GLY A 77 2.59 7.90 -4.08
C GLY A 77 3.61 7.56 -3.00
N TYR A 78 3.14 7.53 -1.75
CA TYR A 78 3.98 7.33 -0.56
C TYR A 78 4.34 5.86 -0.29
N LEU A 79 3.56 4.92 -0.83
CA LEU A 79 3.65 3.50 -0.45
C LEU A 79 4.61 2.77 -1.39
N LEU A 80 5.47 1.91 -0.81
CA LEU A 80 6.45 1.13 -1.56
C LEU A 80 5.79 0.30 -2.68
N ARG A 81 4.58 -0.23 -2.43
CA ARG A 81 3.82 -0.99 -3.44
C ARG A 81 3.56 -0.18 -4.72
N SER A 82 3.18 1.09 -4.58
CA SER A 82 2.88 1.97 -5.73
C SER A 82 4.16 2.28 -6.49
N LYS A 83 5.26 2.48 -5.76
CA LYS A 83 6.60 2.69 -6.33
C LYS A 83 7.06 1.50 -7.16
N ILE A 84 6.91 0.28 -6.63
CA ILE A 84 7.26 -0.96 -7.34
C ILE A 84 6.39 -1.14 -8.60
N ARG A 85 5.07 -0.90 -8.50
CA ARG A 85 4.17 -1.00 -9.66
C ARG A 85 4.57 -0.04 -10.78
N THR A 86 4.81 1.22 -10.45
CA THR A 86 5.26 2.23 -11.42
C THR A 86 6.61 1.90 -12.03
N ALA A 87 7.52 1.32 -11.25
CA ALA A 87 8.81 0.86 -11.74
C ALA A 87 8.67 -0.25 -12.78
N ILE A 88 7.81 -1.24 -12.52
CA ILE A 88 7.54 -2.34 -13.45
C ILE A 88 6.86 -1.81 -14.72
N GLU A 89 5.84 -0.97 -14.59
CA GLU A 89 5.13 -0.39 -15.74
C GLU A 89 6.06 0.47 -16.62
N TYR A 90 6.96 1.23 -16.00
CA TYR A 90 8.01 1.98 -16.72
C TYR A 90 8.87 1.05 -17.57
N LEU A 91 9.29 -0.09 -17.01
CA LEU A 91 10.14 -1.07 -17.70
C LEU A 91 9.36 -1.81 -18.78
N ASP A 92 8.09 -2.15 -18.54
CA ASP A 92 7.21 -2.75 -19.55
C ASP A 92 7.05 -1.82 -20.75
N GLN A 93 6.83 -0.52 -20.52
CA GLN A 93 6.73 0.46 -21.60
C GLN A 93 8.04 0.59 -22.37
N LEU A 94 9.16 0.66 -21.66
CA LEU A 94 10.47 0.77 -22.29
C LEU A 94 10.79 -0.49 -23.12
N TYR A 95 10.43 -1.67 -22.64
CA TYR A 95 10.62 -2.94 -23.34
C TYR A 95 9.72 -3.05 -24.59
N LEU A 96 8.42 -2.78 -24.46
CA LEU A 96 7.46 -2.96 -25.55
C LEU A 96 7.53 -1.85 -26.60
N TYR A 97 7.67 -0.60 -26.16
CA TYR A 97 7.52 0.58 -27.01
C TYR A 97 8.83 1.33 -27.25
N HIS A 98 9.95 0.87 -26.67
CA HIS A 98 11.28 1.52 -26.77
C HIS A 98 11.27 3.01 -26.37
N SER A 99 10.22 3.43 -25.67
CA SER A 99 9.95 4.80 -25.28
C SER A 99 9.05 4.78 -24.06
N ILE A 100 9.26 5.74 -23.16
CA ILE A 100 8.45 5.83 -21.94
C ILE A 100 7.38 6.87 -22.19
N GLY A 101 6.12 6.43 -22.30
CA GLY A 101 4.99 7.35 -22.39
C GLY A 101 4.86 8.20 -21.12
N ASN A 102 4.20 9.36 -21.23
CA ASN A 102 3.65 10.03 -20.06
C ASN A 102 2.36 9.31 -19.65
N SER A 103 2.45 8.03 -19.27
CA SER A 103 1.32 7.32 -18.68
C SER A 103 1.13 7.88 -17.27
N THR A 104 0.20 8.82 -17.14
CA THR A 104 -0.26 9.27 -15.83
C THR A 104 -1.04 8.11 -15.22
N VAL A 105 -0.41 7.43 -14.26
CA VAL A 105 -1.02 6.45 -13.33
C VAL A 105 -2.40 6.90 -12.81
N ARG A 106 -2.66 8.21 -12.83
CA ARG A 106 -3.94 8.87 -12.52
C ARG A 106 -5.17 8.34 -13.29
N THR A 107 -5.04 7.67 -14.44
CA THR A 107 -6.21 7.17 -15.19
C THR A 107 -6.63 5.75 -14.79
N LEU A 108 -5.78 5.00 -14.08
CA LEU A 108 -6.09 3.63 -13.61
C LEU A 108 -6.29 3.57 -12.07
N GLU A 109 -6.05 4.67 -11.36
CA GLU A 109 -6.31 4.79 -9.90
C GLU A 109 -7.72 5.30 -9.57
N GLU A 110 -8.53 5.67 -10.56
CA GLU A 110 -9.99 5.83 -10.35
C GLU A 110 -10.74 4.49 -10.42
N GLU A 111 -10.12 3.39 -10.00
CA GLU A 111 -10.88 2.45 -9.18
C GLU A 111 -11.02 3.12 -7.81
N LYS A 112 -12.01 4.02 -7.71
CA LYS A 112 -12.67 4.20 -6.43
C LYS A 112 -13.01 2.79 -5.97
N TYR A 113 -12.44 2.35 -4.86
CA TYR A 113 -13.21 1.47 -4.01
C TYR A 113 -14.36 2.34 -3.54
N GLU A 114 -15.44 2.38 -4.32
CA GLU A 114 -16.76 2.58 -3.75
C GLU A 114 -16.99 1.34 -2.89
N GLU A 115 -16.41 1.38 -1.69
CA GLU A 115 -17.09 0.88 -0.50
C GLU A 115 -18.21 1.89 -0.19
N ASP A 116 -19.01 2.22 -1.20
CA ASP A 116 -20.37 2.67 -0.99
C ASP A 116 -21.08 1.40 -0.54
N SER A 117 -21.29 1.35 0.78
CA SER A 117 -22.38 0.66 1.43
C SER A 117 -23.32 0.00 0.44
N VAL A 118 -23.36 -1.33 0.44
CA VAL A 118 -24.51 -2.05 -0.10
C VAL A 118 -25.70 -1.70 0.81
N ASP A 119 -26.26 -0.52 0.60
CA ASP A 119 -27.45 0.05 1.27
C ASP A 119 -28.73 -0.67 0.81
N ASN A 120 -28.57 -1.81 0.12
CA ASN A 120 -29.61 -2.73 -0.28
C ASN A 120 -29.32 -4.16 0.20
N THR A 121 -28.52 -4.33 1.26
CA THR A 121 -28.49 -5.62 1.97
C THR A 121 -29.72 -5.64 2.87
N PRO A 122 -30.78 -6.40 2.53
CA PRO A 122 -31.95 -6.46 3.40
C PRO A 122 -31.52 -6.94 4.78
N THR A 123 -32.02 -6.26 5.79
CA THR A 123 -31.78 -6.60 7.18
C THR A 123 -32.42 -7.95 7.50
N PHE A 124 -31.93 -8.61 8.57
CA PHE A 124 -32.47 -9.89 9.00
C PHE A 124 -33.98 -9.85 9.26
N GLU A 125 -34.51 -8.71 9.71
CA GLU A 125 -35.94 -8.50 9.94
C GLU A 125 -36.75 -8.43 8.63
N GLU A 126 -36.22 -7.78 7.59
CA GLU A 126 -36.88 -7.68 6.27
C GLU A 126 -36.94 -9.02 5.52
N LEU A 127 -36.08 -9.98 5.86
CA LEU A 127 -36.03 -11.29 5.21
C LEU A 127 -37.11 -12.28 5.71
N PHE A 128 -37.80 -11.98 6.82
CA PHE A 128 -38.74 -12.92 7.45
C PHE A 128 -40.14 -12.33 7.73
N GLU A 129 -40.50 -11.17 7.15
CA GLU A 129 -41.82 -10.55 7.34
C GLU A 129 -42.93 -11.00 6.37
N GLU A 130 -42.71 -11.97 5.48
CA GLU A 130 -43.81 -12.66 4.79
C GLU A 130 -44.02 -14.08 5.35
N SER A 131 -44.86 -14.18 6.38
CA SER A 131 -45.55 -15.42 6.77
C SER A 131 -46.98 -15.15 7.21
#